data_AF-A0A1Q6WV10-F1
#
_entry.id   AF-A0A1Q6WV10-F1
#
_cell.length_a   1.000
_cell.length_b   1.000
_cell.length_c   1.000
_cell.angle_alpha   90.00
_cell.angle_beta   90.00
_cell.angle_gamma   90.00
#
_symmetry.space_group_name_H-M   'P 1'
#
loop_
_entity.id
_entity.type
_entity.pdbx_description
1 polymer ?
#
loop_
_entity_poly.entity_id
_entity_poly.type
_entity_poly.pdbx_seq_one_letter_code
_entity_poly.pdbx_strand_id
1 'polypeptide(L)'
;MLSTAADIAVTKLAEQSKSEHVEDWAWKRFNSLDMFHPLGSDGLLKRSLSITDKPQAGTVYSVRAAAKTHGPAMRFVANPKNWDQSIMLITAGESGQPGSSHYSDQFSYWYEGKPIFAQFSDAAEAQTRKHTLTLKPGT
;
A
#
# COMPACT_ATOMS: atom_id res chain seq x y z
N MET A 1 28.13 -17.53 -23.64
CA MET A 1 27.80 -17.30 -22.21
C MET A 1 26.67 -16.30 -22.06
N LEU A 2 26.75 -15.07 -22.61
CA LEU A 2 25.64 -14.10 -22.51
C LEU A 2 24.37 -14.52 -23.29
N SER A 3 24.52 -15.07 -24.50
CA SER A 3 23.37 -15.56 -25.28
C SER A 3 22.61 -16.69 -24.57
N THR A 4 23.33 -17.71 -24.11
CA THR A 4 22.74 -18.81 -23.32
C THR A 4 22.03 -18.32 -22.05
N ALA A 5 22.59 -17.33 -21.36
CA ALA A 5 21.94 -16.74 -20.19
C ALA A 5 20.64 -16.01 -20.56
N ALA A 6 20.61 -15.32 -21.71
CA ALA A 6 19.40 -14.68 -22.22
C ALA A 6 18.33 -15.70 -22.60
N ASP A 7 18.71 -16.79 -23.27
CA ASP A 7 17.78 -17.88 -23.63
C ASP A 7 17.15 -18.50 -22.38
N ILE A 8 17.96 -18.80 -21.35
CA ILE A 8 17.48 -19.30 -20.06
C ILE A 8 16.51 -18.30 -19.40
N ALA A 9 16.80 -17.00 -19.47
CA ALA A 9 15.94 -15.98 -18.88
C ALA A 9 14.58 -15.91 -19.60
N VAL A 10 14.58 -15.98 -20.93
CA VAL A 10 13.35 -16.03 -21.75
C VAL A 10 12.50 -17.24 -21.38
N THR A 11 13.10 -18.44 -21.33
CA THR A 11 12.37 -19.67 -20.93
C THR A 11 11.75 -19.52 -19.54
N LYS A 12 12.51 -19.00 -18.56
CA LYS A 12 12.01 -18.79 -17.20
C LYS A 12 10.85 -17.78 -17.15
N LEU A 13 10.93 -16.68 -17.92
CA LEU A 13 9.87 -15.67 -17.95
C LEU A 13 8.59 -16.23 -18.59
N ALA A 14 8.73 -17.03 -19.65
CA ALA A 14 7.60 -17.71 -20.27
C ALA A 14 6.92 -18.69 -19.32
N GLU A 15 7.68 -19.51 -18.59
CA GLU A 15 7.17 -20.43 -17.57
C GLU A 15 6.46 -19.71 -16.41
N GLN A 16 7.09 -18.66 -15.87
CA GLN A 16 6.55 -17.92 -14.72
C GLN A 16 5.30 -17.12 -15.07
N SER A 17 5.26 -16.50 -16.24
CA SER A 17 4.11 -15.72 -16.71
C SER A 17 3.02 -16.59 -17.33
N LYS A 18 3.33 -17.85 -17.68
CA LYS A 18 2.50 -18.74 -18.50
C LYS A 18 2.12 -18.11 -19.85
N SER A 19 3.03 -17.33 -20.43
CA SER A 19 2.83 -16.65 -21.70
C SER A 19 4.13 -16.50 -22.46
N GLU A 20 4.11 -16.73 -23.77
CA GLU A 20 5.24 -16.48 -24.67
C GLU A 20 5.32 -15.01 -25.13
N HIS A 21 4.28 -14.21 -24.83
CA HIS A 21 4.18 -12.82 -25.22
C HIS A 21 5.01 -11.93 -24.29
N VAL A 22 5.97 -11.17 -24.84
CA VAL A 22 6.90 -10.35 -24.06
C VAL A 22 6.18 -9.25 -23.27
N GLU A 23 5.09 -8.72 -23.81
CA GLU A 23 4.19 -7.76 -23.16
C GLU A 23 3.61 -8.28 -21.84
N ASP A 24 3.54 -9.61 -21.67
CA ASP A 24 3.09 -10.23 -20.43
C ASP A 24 4.18 -10.29 -19.34
N TRP A 25 5.44 -9.99 -19.68
CA TRP A 25 6.58 -10.07 -18.76
C TRP A 25 6.90 -8.73 -18.07
N ALA A 26 5.91 -7.85 -17.94
CA ALA A 26 6.08 -6.61 -17.20
C ALA A 26 6.44 -6.89 -15.72
N TRP A 27 7.53 -6.30 -15.22
CA TRP A 27 8.06 -6.50 -13.86
C TRP A 27 7.00 -6.51 -12.76
N LYS A 28 6.03 -5.58 -12.83
CA LYS A 28 4.94 -5.44 -11.86
C LYS A 28 4.09 -6.71 -11.67
N ARG A 29 4.08 -7.62 -12.64
CA ARG A 29 3.36 -8.90 -12.55
C ARG A 29 4.11 -9.95 -11.75
N PHE A 30 5.44 -9.86 -11.70
CA PHE A 30 6.28 -10.74 -10.89
C PHE A 30 6.46 -10.22 -9.46
N ASN A 31 6.27 -8.91 -9.25
CA ASN A 31 6.23 -8.29 -7.93
C ASN A 31 4.81 -7.79 -7.63
N SER A 32 3.88 -8.69 -7.29
CA SER A 32 2.57 -8.31 -6.77
C SER A 32 2.65 -7.97 -5.28
N LEU A 33 1.88 -7.01 -4.79
CA LEU A 33 1.72 -6.73 -3.36
C LEU A 33 0.60 -7.59 -2.79
N ASP A 34 0.93 -8.31 -1.73
CA ASP A 34 0.02 -9.07 -0.90
C ASP A 34 0.13 -8.62 0.57
N MET A 35 -0.96 -8.07 1.09
CA MET A 35 -1.15 -7.68 2.48
C MET A 35 -2.21 -8.58 3.10
N PHE A 36 -1.76 -9.63 3.80
CA PHE A 36 -2.64 -10.61 4.41
C PHE A 36 -3.15 -10.14 5.77
N HIS A 37 -4.45 -10.28 5.99
CA HIS A 37 -5.04 -10.14 7.30
C HIS A 37 -4.76 -11.40 8.15
N PRO A 38 -4.40 -11.29 9.45
CA PRO A 38 -4.10 -12.45 10.29
C PRO A 38 -5.22 -13.49 10.36
N LEU A 39 -6.48 -13.05 10.31
CA LEU A 39 -7.67 -13.90 10.32
C LEU A 39 -8.11 -14.36 8.91
N GLY A 40 -7.39 -14.00 7.86
CA GLY A 40 -7.79 -14.19 6.47
C GLY A 40 -6.61 -14.56 5.57
N SER A 41 -5.83 -15.57 5.95
CA SER A 41 -4.71 -16.07 5.16
C SER A 41 -5.13 -16.95 3.99
N ASP A 42 -6.34 -17.54 4.03
CA ASP A 42 -6.89 -18.38 2.95
C ASP A 42 -8.44 -18.29 2.86
N GLY A 43 -8.98 -18.86 1.79
CA GLY A 43 -10.42 -19.01 1.57
C GLY A 43 -11.17 -17.68 1.38
N LEU A 44 -12.44 -17.67 1.78
CA LEU A 44 -13.31 -16.50 1.61
C LEU A 44 -12.86 -15.29 2.43
N LEU A 45 -12.29 -15.52 3.62
CA LEU A 45 -11.80 -14.47 4.50
C LEU A 45 -10.59 -13.74 3.90
N LYS A 46 -9.74 -14.43 3.14
CA LYS A 46 -8.66 -13.79 2.39
C LYS A 46 -9.19 -12.76 1.40
N ARG A 47 -10.26 -13.09 0.68
CA ARG A 47 -10.82 -12.20 -0.35
C ARG A 47 -11.45 -10.94 0.23
N SER A 48 -12.00 -10.99 1.45
CA SER A 48 -12.66 -9.85 2.07
C SER A 48 -11.77 -9.03 2.99
N LEU A 49 -10.78 -9.65 3.64
CA LEU A 49 -9.95 -9.00 4.66
C LEU A 49 -8.55 -8.61 4.15
N SER A 50 -8.04 -9.29 3.13
CA SER A 50 -6.69 -9.07 2.62
C SER A 50 -6.69 -8.25 1.33
N ILE A 51 -5.61 -7.51 1.10
CA ILE A 51 -5.38 -6.81 -0.16
C ILE A 51 -4.30 -7.58 -0.92
N THR A 52 -4.69 -8.32 -1.96
CA THR A 52 -3.78 -9.19 -2.71
C THR A 52 -3.76 -8.88 -4.20
N ASP A 53 -2.76 -9.44 -4.89
CA ASP A 53 -2.66 -9.45 -6.34
C ASP A 53 -2.61 -8.04 -6.95
N LYS A 54 -1.95 -7.10 -6.26
CA LYS A 54 -1.78 -5.71 -6.71
C LYS A 54 -0.44 -5.53 -7.41
N PRO A 55 -0.37 -5.38 -8.76
CA PRO A 55 0.90 -5.32 -9.48
C PRO A 55 1.74 -4.08 -9.13
N GLN A 56 2.89 -4.23 -8.48
CA GLN A 56 3.67 -3.08 -8.00
C GLN A 56 5.04 -2.95 -8.68
N ALA A 57 5.47 -1.71 -8.86
CA ALA A 57 6.85 -1.42 -9.23
C ALA A 57 7.78 -1.51 -8.01
N GLY A 58 9.08 -1.48 -8.29
CA GLY A 58 10.12 -1.46 -7.27
C GLY A 58 10.64 -2.84 -6.88
N THR A 59 11.66 -2.82 -6.04
CA THR A 59 12.37 -3.97 -5.46
C THR A 59 12.83 -3.56 -4.06
N VAL A 60 13.37 -4.50 -3.28
CA VAL A 60 14.01 -4.19 -1.98
C VAL A 60 15.21 -3.24 -2.08
N TYR A 61 15.76 -3.03 -3.28
CA TYR A 61 16.93 -2.18 -3.54
C TYR A 61 16.59 -0.91 -4.32
N SER A 62 15.31 -0.66 -4.63
CA SER A 62 14.89 0.53 -5.38
C SER A 62 14.32 1.59 -4.44
N VAL A 63 14.17 2.83 -4.94
CA VAL A 63 13.52 3.94 -4.20
C VAL A 63 12.14 3.53 -3.66
N ARG A 64 11.35 2.81 -4.48
CA ARG A 64 10.16 2.12 -3.99
C ARG A 64 10.58 0.77 -3.39
N ALA A 65 11.05 0.81 -2.15
CA ALA A 65 11.43 -0.37 -1.39
C ALA A 65 10.21 -1.29 -1.18
N ALA A 66 10.03 -2.24 -2.09
CA ALA A 66 8.83 -3.05 -2.18
C ALA A 66 9.16 -4.49 -2.63
N ALA A 67 8.57 -5.44 -1.94
CA ALA A 67 8.53 -6.84 -2.32
C ALA A 67 7.12 -7.39 -2.05
N LYS A 68 6.92 -8.68 -2.35
CA LYS A 68 5.60 -9.29 -2.32
C LYS A 68 4.80 -9.04 -1.02
N THR A 69 5.47 -9.12 0.12
CA THR A 69 4.89 -8.93 1.45
C THR A 69 5.60 -7.83 2.25
N HIS A 70 6.30 -6.91 1.56
CA HIS A 70 7.10 -5.86 2.20
C HIS A 70 6.89 -4.52 1.49
N GLY A 71 6.71 -3.46 2.27
CA GLY A 71 6.59 -2.10 1.79
C GLY A 71 6.57 -1.09 2.93
N PRO A 72 6.56 0.22 2.62
CA PRO A 72 6.57 1.26 3.64
C PRO A 72 5.26 1.28 4.42
N ALA A 73 5.34 1.14 5.76
CA ALA A 73 4.18 1.20 6.66
C ALA A 73 3.50 2.58 6.67
N MET A 74 4.28 3.64 6.40
CA MET A 74 3.85 5.03 6.38
C MET A 74 4.62 5.78 5.30
N ARG A 75 3.99 6.80 4.70
CA ARG A 75 4.68 7.87 3.98
C ARG A 75 4.44 9.19 4.69
N PHE A 76 5.53 9.86 5.04
CA PHE A 76 5.51 11.16 5.67
C PHE A 76 6.48 12.10 4.95
N VAL A 77 5.97 13.23 4.48
CA VAL A 77 6.76 14.31 3.88
C VAL A 77 6.42 15.59 4.63
N ALA A 78 7.33 16.03 5.49
CA ALA A 78 7.16 17.23 6.28
C ALA A 78 7.42 18.48 5.45
N ASN A 79 6.56 19.49 5.58
CA ASN A 79 6.80 20.85 5.13
C ASN A 79 6.98 21.76 6.36
N PRO A 80 8.22 22.03 6.81
CA PRO A 80 8.47 22.82 8.02
C PRO A 80 7.97 24.28 7.94
N LYS A 81 7.72 24.80 6.72
CA LYS A 81 7.16 26.15 6.52
C LYS A 81 5.65 26.17 6.73
N ASN A 82 4.96 25.08 6.43
CA ASN A 82 3.52 24.93 6.62
C ASN A 82 3.16 23.46 6.83
N TRP A 83 2.94 23.07 8.09
CA TRP A 83 2.65 21.70 8.45
C TRP A 83 1.36 21.16 7.80
N ASP A 84 0.34 21.99 7.59
CA ASP A 84 -0.93 21.60 6.94
C ASP A 84 -0.76 21.18 5.48
N GLN A 85 0.41 21.45 4.88
CA GLN A 85 0.79 21.00 3.54
C GLN A 85 1.72 19.78 3.57
N SER A 86 1.92 19.16 4.74
CA SER A 86 2.68 17.92 4.87
C SER A 86 1.83 16.74 4.41
N ILE A 87 2.48 15.77 3.76
CA ILE A 87 1.83 14.53 3.34
C ILE A 87 1.98 13.52 4.48
N MET A 88 0.89 12.88 4.89
CA MET A 88 0.92 11.76 5.84
C MET A 88 -0.16 10.76 5.47
N LEU A 89 0.26 9.52 5.20
CA LEU A 89 -0.64 8.41 4.94
C LEU A 89 0.01 7.09 5.34
N ILE A 90 -0.82 6.12 5.68
CA ILE A 90 -0.44 4.75 5.96
C ILE A 90 -0.89 3.81 4.84
N THR A 91 -0.48 2.55 4.93
CA THR A 91 -0.68 1.55 3.86
C THR A 91 -2.14 1.26 3.55
N ALA A 92 -2.98 1.06 4.58
CA ALA A 92 -4.38 0.67 4.42
C ALA A 92 -5.33 1.76 4.94
N GLY A 93 -5.61 1.75 6.23
CA GLY A 93 -6.43 2.76 6.90
C GLY A 93 -6.20 2.67 8.41
N GLU A 94 -6.69 3.67 9.16
CA GLU A 94 -6.40 3.81 10.60
C GLU A 94 -7.12 2.78 11.47
N SER A 95 -8.02 1.97 10.89
CA SER A 95 -8.80 0.97 11.62
C SER A 95 -8.43 -0.45 11.21
N GLY A 96 -8.12 -1.30 12.19
CA GLY A 96 -7.98 -2.74 11.99
C GLY A 96 -9.30 -3.53 11.99
N GLN A 97 -10.45 -2.86 12.14
CA GLN A 97 -11.74 -3.53 12.27
C GLN A 97 -12.41 -3.74 10.89
N PRO A 98 -12.71 -4.99 10.49
CA PRO A 98 -13.45 -5.26 9.26
C PRO A 98 -14.81 -4.55 9.25
N GLY A 99 -15.12 -3.88 8.13
CA GLY A 99 -16.36 -3.10 7.96
C GLY A 99 -16.27 -1.64 8.42
N SER A 100 -15.16 -1.22 9.04
CA SER A 100 -14.90 0.19 9.32
C SER A 100 -14.73 1.00 8.04
N SER A 101 -15.23 2.23 8.01
CA SER A 101 -14.96 3.17 6.92
C SER A 101 -13.46 3.50 6.78
N HIS A 102 -12.68 3.28 7.84
CA HIS A 102 -11.23 3.52 7.88
C HIS A 102 -10.40 2.24 7.80
N TYR A 103 -10.96 1.14 7.29
CA TYR A 103 -10.24 -0.13 7.18
C TYR A 103 -9.17 -0.12 6.08
N SER A 104 -9.46 0.53 4.95
CA SER A 104 -8.60 0.54 3.76
C SER A 104 -8.76 1.81 2.91
N ASP A 105 -9.30 2.88 3.50
CA ASP A 105 -9.63 4.14 2.83
C ASP A 105 -8.42 4.89 2.27
N GLN A 106 -7.23 4.70 2.85
CA GLN A 106 -5.99 5.29 2.35
C GLN A 106 -5.26 4.41 1.32
N PHE A 107 -5.67 3.14 1.14
CA PHE A 107 -4.91 2.19 0.32
C PHE A 107 -4.72 2.65 -1.13
N SER A 108 -5.75 3.20 -1.77
CA SER A 108 -5.64 3.69 -3.15
C SER A 108 -4.64 4.84 -3.26
N TYR A 109 -4.66 5.78 -2.31
CA TYR A 109 -3.71 6.88 -2.23
C TYR A 109 -2.29 6.36 -2.01
N TRP A 110 -2.13 5.41 -1.08
CA TRP A 110 -0.83 4.81 -0.82
C TRP A 110 -0.32 4.01 -2.01
N TYR A 111 -1.18 3.26 -2.69
CA TYR A 111 -0.76 2.39 -3.78
C TYR A 111 -0.30 3.20 -5.00
N GLU A 112 -1.08 4.23 -5.35
CA GLU A 112 -0.87 5.11 -6.50
C GLU A 112 0.12 6.26 -6.22
N GLY A 113 0.56 6.42 -4.96
CA GLY A 113 1.47 7.50 -4.56
C GLY A 113 0.81 8.88 -4.55
N LYS A 114 -0.50 8.94 -4.31
CA LYS A 114 -1.24 10.19 -4.14
C LYS A 114 -1.09 10.72 -2.71
N PRO A 115 -1.08 12.05 -2.53
CA PRO A 115 -0.95 12.64 -1.20
C PRO A 115 -2.26 12.55 -0.40
N ILE A 116 -2.13 12.43 0.92
CA ILE A 116 -3.13 12.83 1.90
C ILE A 116 -2.47 13.91 2.75
N PHE A 117 -3.05 15.11 2.78
CA PHE A 117 -2.51 16.22 3.56
C PHE A 117 -2.97 16.12 5.01
N ALA A 118 -2.01 16.10 5.93
CA ALA A 118 -2.30 16.10 7.36
C ALA A 118 -2.69 17.49 7.84
N GLN A 119 -3.73 17.54 8.67
CA GLN A 119 -4.30 18.76 9.22
C GLN A 119 -3.69 18.98 10.62
N PHE A 120 -2.61 19.76 10.68
CA PHE A 120 -1.82 19.93 11.90
C PHE A 120 -2.24 21.15 12.72
N SER A 121 -2.68 22.23 12.08
CA SER A 121 -3.13 23.43 12.79
C SER A 121 -4.50 23.22 13.42
N ASP A 122 -4.77 23.93 14.51
CA ASP A 122 -6.07 23.89 15.19
C ASP A 122 -7.23 24.24 14.26
N ALA A 123 -7.01 25.18 13.31
CA ALA A 123 -8.02 25.56 12.34
C ALA A 123 -8.31 24.45 11.32
N ALA A 124 -7.27 23.80 10.81
CA ALA A 124 -7.38 22.70 9.85
C ALA A 124 -8.01 21.44 10.48
N GLU A 125 -7.60 21.11 11.71
CA GLU A 125 -8.20 20.01 12.47
C GLU A 125 -9.67 20.30 12.76
N ALA A 126 -10.02 21.50 13.25
CA ALA A 126 -11.39 21.87 13.54
C ALA A 126 -12.31 21.79 12.30
N GLN A 127 -11.80 22.10 11.10
CA GLN A 127 -12.55 22.02 9.84
C GLN A 127 -12.82 20.57 9.40
N THR A 128 -11.95 19.63 9.75
CA THR A 128 -12.02 18.24 9.26
C THR A 128 -12.59 17.27 10.28
N ARG A 129 -12.60 17.64 11.56
CA ARG A 129 -13.16 16.86 12.67
C ARG A 129 -14.58 16.37 12.37
N LYS A 130 -14.80 15.07 12.59
CA LYS A 130 -16.12 14.43 12.41
C LYS A 130 -16.86 14.19 13.72
N HIS A 131 -16.15 13.91 14.79
CA HIS A 131 -16.73 13.54 16.08
C HIS A 131 -16.02 14.24 17.24
N THR A 132 -16.75 14.50 18.33
CA THR A 132 -16.21 15.06 19.57
C THR A 132 -16.89 14.37 20.74
N LEU A 133 -16.10 13.90 21.70
CA LEU A 133 -16.59 13.29 22.93
C LEU A 133 -15.98 14.02 24.12
N THR A 134 -16.83 14.64 24.94
CA THR A 134 -16.42 15.32 26.17
C THR A 134 -16.64 14.40 27.36
N LEU A 135 -15.55 13.97 28.01
CA LEU A 135 -15.61 13.18 29.23
C LEU A 135 -15.79 14.10 30.44
N LYS A 136 -16.71 13.73 31.34
CA LYS A 136 -16.89 14.40 32.64
C LYS A 136 -16.36 13.48 33.73
N PRO A 137 -15.51 13.97 34.65
CA PRO A 137 -15.07 13.17 35.79
C PRO A 137 -16.26 12.64 36.60
N GLY A 138 -16.15 11.41 37.10
CA GLY A 138 -17.08 10.88 38.10
C GLY A 138 -16.90 11.62 39.43
N THR A 139 -18.00 11.91 40.11
CA THR A 139 -18.01 12.50 41.46
C THR A 139 -17.45 11.55 42.50
#